data_AF-J2KFW5-F1
#
_entry.id   AF-J2KFW5-F1
#
_cell.length_a   1.000
_cell.length_b   1.000
_cell.length_c   1.000
_cell.angle_alpha   90.00
_cell.angle_beta   90.00
_cell.angle_gamma   90.00
#
_symmetry.space_group_name_H-M   'P 1'
#
loop_
_entity.id
_entity.type
_entity.pdbx_description
1 polymer ?
#
loop_
_entity_poly.entity_id
_entity_poly.type
_entity_poly.pdbx_seq_one_letter_code
_entity_poly.pdbx_strand_id
1 'polypeptide(L)' 'MEFSDYDLGDMLEELVEGGYIARNSAAHGVALLYLDKGLNALTDKQKAVYTRLVEPHMRDAATKREIDDVLARNPK' A
#
# COMPACT_ATOMS: atom_id res chain seq x y z
N MET A 1 -8.14 11.08 3.05
CA MET A 1 -8.55 9.81 2.44
C MET A 1 -8.14 8.72 3.42
N GLU A 2 -9.07 8.21 4.21
CA GLU A 2 -8.81 7.04 5.04
C GLU A 2 -9.07 5.82 4.16
N PHE A 3 -8.02 5.08 3.85
CA PHE A 3 -8.17 3.73 3.30
C PHE A 3 -8.67 2.84 4.43
N SER A 4 -9.71 2.03 4.20
CA SER A 4 -10.04 1.01 5.19
C SER A 4 -8.86 0.03 5.27
N ASP A 5 -8.52 -0.46 6.47
CA ASP A 5 -7.39 -1.40 6.62
C ASP A 5 -7.54 -2.66 5.73
N TYR A 6 -8.78 -3.00 5.39
CA TYR A 6 -9.11 -4.08 4.44
C TYR A 6 -8.65 -3.76 3.00
N ASP A 7 -8.79 -2.51 2.55
CA ASP A 7 -8.32 -2.08 1.23
C ASP A 7 -6.79 -2.06 1.13
N LEU A 8 -6.10 -1.74 2.25
CA LEU A 8 -4.64 -1.67 2.27
C LEU A 8 -3.97 -3.04 2.20
N GLY A 9 -4.60 -4.08 2.78
CA GLY A 9 -4.12 -5.46 2.66
C GLY A 9 -4.15 -5.96 1.21
N ASP A 10 -5.29 -5.76 0.53
CA ASP A 10 -5.46 -6.15 -0.87
C ASP A 10 -4.51 -5.36 -1.79
N MET A 11 -4.34 -4.06 -1.54
CA MET A 11 -3.38 -3.24 -2.28
C MET A 11 -1.94 -3.72 -2.09
N LEU A 12 -1.55 -4.11 -0.88
CA LEU A 12 -0.21 -4.64 -0.65
C LEU A 12 0.00 -5.95 -1.44
N GLU A 13 -0.99 -6.83 -1.46
CA GLU A 13 -0.91 -8.09 -2.20
C GLU A 13 -0.80 -7.83 -3.72
N GLU A 14 -1.59 -6.90 -4.27
CA GLU A 14 -1.48 -6.48 -5.67
C GLU A 14 -0.09 -5.93 -6.02
N LEU A 15 0.53 -5.16 -5.13
CA LEU A 15 1.88 -4.65 -5.33
C LEU A 15 2.94 -5.77 -5.29
N VAL A 16 2.71 -6.80 -4.48
CA VAL A 16 3.59 -7.97 -4.40
C VAL A 16 3.44 -8.84 -5.65
N GLU A 17 2.21 -9.12 -6.08
CA GLU A 17 1.92 -9.89 -7.31
C GLU A 17 2.40 -9.15 -8.56
N GLY A 18 2.24 -7.82 -8.60
CA GLY A 18 2.75 -6.96 -9.67
C GLY A 18 4.27 -6.78 -9.69
N GLY A 19 4.99 -7.33 -8.70
CA GLY A 19 6.45 -7.28 -8.62
C GLY A 19 7.03 -5.92 -8.20
N TYR A 20 6.19 -4.99 -7.73
CA TYR A 20 6.62 -3.69 -7.20
C TYR A 20 7.30 -3.84 -5.83
N ILE A 21 6.80 -4.80 -5.02
CA ILE A 21 7.39 -5.15 -3.73
C ILE A 21 7.74 -6.64 -3.75
N ALA A 22 9.01 -6.97 -3.53
CA ALA A 22 9.42 -8.37 -3.48
C ALA A 22 8.84 -9.07 -2.24
N ARG A 23 8.16 -10.22 -2.42
CA ARG A 23 7.69 -11.07 -1.33
C ARG A 23 8.88 -11.46 -0.44
N ASN A 24 8.69 -11.41 0.87
CA ASN A 24 9.73 -11.64 1.90
C ASN A 24 10.88 -10.61 1.95
N SER A 25 10.77 -9.49 1.23
CA SER A 25 11.72 -8.38 1.42
C SER A 25 11.48 -7.63 2.74
N ALA A 26 12.46 -6.83 3.13
CA ALA A 26 12.31 -5.93 4.29
C ALA A 26 11.13 -4.95 4.11
N ALA A 27 10.90 -4.46 2.89
CA ALA A 27 9.77 -3.59 2.58
C ALA A 27 8.43 -4.31 2.77
N HIS A 28 8.31 -5.56 2.31
CA HIS A 28 7.13 -6.39 2.52
C HIS A 28 6.85 -6.62 4.01
N GLY A 29 7.87 -7.00 4.79
CA GLY A 29 7.70 -7.20 6.23
C GLY A 29 7.32 -5.93 6.99
N VAL A 30 7.85 -4.78 6.58
CA VAL A 30 7.47 -3.48 7.15
C VAL A 30 6.03 -3.10 6.78
N ALA A 31 5.61 -3.36 5.55
CA ALA A 31 4.23 -3.11 5.12
C ALA A 31 3.24 -3.97 5.92
N LEU A 32 3.53 -5.26 6.11
CA LEU A 32 2.72 -6.14 6.96
C LEU A 32 2.64 -5.66 8.41
N LEU A 33 3.75 -5.20 8.98
CA LEU A 33 3.77 -4.66 10.34
C LEU A 33 2.95 -3.36 10.46
N TYR A 34 2.98 -2.52 9.43
CA TYR A 34 2.15 -1.33 9.35
C TYR A 34 0.65 -1.68 9.29
N LEU A 35 0.27 -2.69 8.51
CA LEU A 35 -1.12 -3.16 8.43
C LEU A 35 -1.61 -3.75 9.76
N ASP A 36 -0.76 -4.52 10.45
CA ASP A 36 -1.13 -5.19 11.70
C ASP A 36 -1.21 -4.23 12.90
N LYS A 37 -0.29 -3.27 12.99
CA LYS A 37 -0.07 -2.46 14.22
C LYS A 37 -0.08 -0.96 14.01
N GLY A 38 -0.26 -0.50 12.77
CA GLY A 38 -0.20 0.91 12.40
C GLY A 38 1.21 1.50 12.39
N LEU A 39 1.30 2.76 11.95
CA LEU A 39 2.58 3.46 11.73
C LEU A 39 3.40 3.64 13.03
N ASN A 40 2.72 3.76 14.16
CA ASN A 40 3.35 4.00 15.46
C ASN A 40 4.15 2.79 15.97
N ALA A 41 3.86 1.59 15.47
CA ALA A 41 4.62 0.39 15.81
C ALA A 41 5.95 0.28 15.05
N LEU A 42 6.16 1.10 14.01
CA LEU A 42 7.39 1.10 13.23
C LEU A 42 8.49 1.92 13.92
N THR A 43 9.70 1.39 13.94
CA THR A 43 10.91 2.16 14.24
C THR A 43 11.19 3.18 13.14
N ASP A 44 12.01 4.20 13.42
CA ASP A 44 12.33 5.23 12.42
C ASP A 44 12.99 4.66 11.15
N LYS A 45 13.80 3.62 11.29
CA LYS A 45 14.39 2.90 10.14
C LYS A 45 13.32 2.20 9.31
N GLN A 46 12.33 1.58 9.95
CA GLN A 46 11.21 0.93 9.27
C GLN A 46 10.29 1.96 8.62
N LYS A 47 10.03 3.10 9.27
CA LYS A 47 9.29 4.22 8.66
C LYS A 47 9.99 4.73 7.40
N ALA A 48 11.32 4.88 7.44
CA ALA A 48 12.09 5.28 6.25
C ALA A 48 11.99 4.24 5.12
N VAL A 49 12.00 2.94 5.45
CA VAL A 49 11.77 1.87 4.47
C VAL A 49 10.36 1.95 3.88
N TYR A 50 9.34 2.10 4.73
CA TYR A 50 7.95 2.22 4.31
C TYR A 50 7.75 3.41 3.38
N THR A 51 8.12 4.61 3.83
CA THR A 51 7.94 5.87 3.08
C THR A 51 8.71 5.86 1.76
N ARG A 52 9.86 5.19 1.68
CA ARG A 52 10.68 5.19 0.47
C ARG A 52 10.32 4.08 -0.51
N LEU A 53 9.92 2.91 -0.03
CA LEU A 53 9.79 1.69 -0.85
C LEU A 53 8.37 1.15 -0.94
N VAL A 54 7.46 1.53 -0.05
CA VAL A 54 6.09 0.99 0.00
C VAL A 54 5.08 2.09 -0.31
N GLU A 55 5.16 3.21 0.40
CA GLU A 55 4.20 4.32 0.31
C GLU A 55 3.99 4.87 -1.11
N PRO A 56 5.03 5.07 -1.96
CA PRO A 56 4.82 5.57 -3.31
C PRO A 56 3.95 4.62 -4.15
N HIS A 57 4.22 3.32 -4.06
CA HIS A 57 3.47 2.31 -4.80
C HIS A 57 2.02 2.17 -4.30
N MET A 58 1.80 2.29 -2.98
CA MET A 58 0.47 2.30 -2.39
C MET A 58 -0.33 3.53 -2.86
N ARG A 59 0.29 4.71 -2.92
CA ARG A 59 -0.36 5.94 -3.42
C ARG A 59 -0.70 5.84 -4.91
N ASP A 60 0.18 5.26 -5.71
CA ASP A 60 -0.08 5.05 -7.15
C ASP A 60 -1.25 4.08 -7.36
N ALA A 61 -1.30 2.99 -6.60
CA ALA A 61 -2.39 2.01 -6.66
C ALA A 61 -3.73 2.63 -6.22
N ALA A 62 -3.73 3.41 -5.13
CA ALA A 62 -4.90 4.16 -4.68
C ALA A 62 -5.41 5.14 -5.75
N THR A 63 -4.51 5.91 -6.36
CA THR A 63 -4.86 6.90 -7.38
C THR A 63 -5.48 6.22 -8.61
N LYS A 64 -4.95 5.06 -9.03
CA LYS A 64 -5.54 4.27 -10.13
C LYS A 64 -6.95 3.81 -9.79
N ARG A 65 -7.17 3.27 -8.59
CA ARG A 65 -8.50 2.84 -8.14
C ARG A 65 -9.49 3.99 -8.07
N GLU A 66 -9.09 5.17 -7.61
CA GLU A 66 -9.96 6.35 -7.66
C GLU A 66 -10.36 6.74 -9.08
N ILE A 67 -9.42 6.68 -10.03
CA ILE A 67 -9.71 6.95 -11.44
C ILE A 67 -10.70 5.93 -11.99
N ASP A 68 -10.49 4.64 -11.71
CA ASP A 68 -11.35 3.55 -12.17
C ASP A 68 -12.76 3.67 -11.56
N ASP A 69 -12.87 4.02 -10.27
CA ASP A 69 -14.14 4.29 -9.60
C ASP A 69 -14.89 5.48 -10.21
N VAL A 70 -14.18 6.56 -10.53
CA VAL A 70 -14.77 7.75 -11.16
C VAL A 70 -15.27 7.43 -12.57
N LEU A 71 -14.54 6.61 -13.33
CA LEU A 71 -14.94 6.14 -14.66
C LEU A 71 -16.12 5.17 -14.61
N ALA A 72 -16.14 4.26 -13.62
CA ALA A 72 -17.24 3.31 -13.42
C ALA A 72 -18.55 4.00 -13.00
N ARG A 73 -18.46 5.11 -12.26
CA ARG A 73 -19.62 5.92 -11.83
C ARG A 73 -20.11 6.90 -12.89
N ASN A 74 -19.31 7.19 -13.92
CA ASN A 74 -19.69 7.99 -15.07
C ASN A 74 -19.44 7.22 -16.39
N PRO A 75 -20.13 6.10 -16.62
CA PRO A 75 -20.08 5.46 -17.92
C PRO A 75 -20.73 6.41 -18.94
N LYS A 76 -19.98 6.81 -19.96
CA LYS A 76 -20.50 7.61 -21.08
C LYS A 76 -21.65 6.90 -21.78
#